data_AF-A0A9W8N188-F1
#
_entry.id   AF-A0A9W8N188-F1
#
_cell.length_a   1.000
_cell.length_b   1.000
_cell.length_c   1.000
_cell.angle_alpha   90.00
_cell.angle_beta   90.00
_cell.angle_gamma   90.00
#
_symmetry.space_group_name_H-M   'P 1'
#
loop_
_entity.id
_entity.type
_entity.pdbx_description
1 polymer ?
#
loop_
_entity_poly.entity_id
_entity_poly.type
_entity_poly.pdbx_seq_one_letter_code
_entity_poly.pdbx_strand_id
1 'polypeptide(L)' 'MLLRSTSLFSNNWLTWFSLLIPLNVCRKQNNYKIWECEHERHTYEKCQYDDYVRRMKELSKKKLAAAQESE' A
#
# COMPACT_ATOMS: atom_id res chain seq x y z
N MET A 1 22.07 1.10 -24.28
CA MET A 1 21.68 0.30 -23.11
C MET A 1 20.39 0.90 -22.56
N LEU A 2 19.29 0.20 -22.86
CA LEU A 2 17.94 0.59 -22.54
C LEU A 2 17.61 0.18 -21.10
N LEU A 3 17.46 1.14 -20.20
CA LEU A 3 16.69 0.98 -18.97
C LEU A 3 15.56 2.01 -19.02
N ARG A 4 14.55 1.76 -19.87
CA ARG A 4 13.28 1.11 -19.53
C ARG A 4 12.46 1.97 -18.55
N SER A 5 11.63 2.85 -19.13
CA SER A 5 10.30 3.23 -18.67
C SER A 5 10.13 3.52 -17.17
N THR A 6 10.26 4.78 -16.79
CA THR A 6 9.98 5.34 -15.45
C THR A 6 8.51 5.28 -15.01
N SER A 7 7.66 4.52 -15.70
CA SER A 7 6.22 4.38 -15.40
C SER A 7 5.84 3.15 -14.58
N LEU A 8 6.79 2.27 -14.21
CA LEU A 8 6.50 1.03 -13.49
C LEU A 8 6.94 1.00 -12.03
N PHE A 9 7.66 2.01 -11.53
CA PHE A 9 7.85 2.17 -10.09
C PHE A 9 6.64 2.91 -9.52
N SER A 10 5.55 2.18 -9.34
CA SER A 10 4.36 2.62 -8.62
C SER A 10 4.80 3.31 -7.31
N ASN A 11 4.50 4.61 -7.19
CA ASN A 11 4.89 5.53 -6.10
C ASN A 11 4.36 5.17 -4.70
N ASN A 12 4.01 3.91 -4.45
CA ASN A 12 3.46 3.43 -3.18
C ASN A 12 4.40 2.49 -2.40
N TRP A 13 5.49 2.02 -3.02
CA TRP A 13 6.44 1.13 -2.31
C TRP A 13 7.20 1.88 -1.21
N LEU A 14 7.59 3.13 -1.45
CA LEU A 14 8.36 3.94 -0.49
C LEU A 14 7.53 4.43 0.71
N THR A 15 6.23 4.67 0.52
CA THR A 15 5.34 5.21 1.56
C THR A 15 4.98 4.16 2.61
N TRP A 16 4.67 2.93 2.21
CA TRP A 16 4.34 1.86 3.15
C TRP A 16 5.55 1.40 3.96
N PHE A 17 6.72 1.32 3.33
CA PHE A 17 7.95 0.94 4.03
C PHE A 17 8.31 1.92 5.15
N SER A 18 8.04 3.22 4.96
CA SER A 18 8.28 4.25 5.97
C SER A 18 7.43 4.06 7.24
N LEU A 19 6.24 3.46 7.14
CA LEU A 19 5.35 3.21 8.28
C LEU A 19 5.56 1.82 8.90
N LEU A 20 6.05 0.86 8.11
CA LEU A 20 6.29 -0.50 8.57
C LEU A 20 7.53 -0.60 9.48
N ILE A 21 8.58 0.15 9.18
CA ILE A 21 9.82 0.18 9.98
C ILE A 21 9.56 0.59 11.43
N PRO A 22 8.89 1.73 11.73
CA PRO A 22 8.63 2.13 13.12
C PRO A 22 7.71 1.13 13.85
N LEU A 23 6.72 0.54 13.17
CA LEU A 23 5.88 -0.51 13.75
C LEU A 23 6.69 -1.74 14.17
N ASN A 24 7.64 -2.18 13.35
CA ASN A 24 8.50 -3.33 13.67
C ASN A 24 9.50 -3.03 14.78
N VAL A 25 9.98 -1.78 14.88
CA VAL A 25 10.80 -1.33 16.01
C VAL A 25 10.00 -1.39 17.31
N CYS A 26 8.78 -0.84 17.33
CA CYS A 26 7.90 -0.89 18.49
C CYS A 26 7.59 -2.33 18.92
N ARG A 27 7.25 -3.21 17.96
CA ARG A 27 6.99 -4.63 18.23
C ARG A 27 8.19 -5.34 18.85
N LYS A 28 9.41 -5.06 18.38
CA LYS A 28 10.63 -5.66 18.91
C LYS A 28 10.95 -5.16 20.32
N GLN A 29 10.71 -3.88 20.62
CA GLN A 29 10.93 -3.31 21.94
C GLN A 29 9.94 -3.85 22.99
N ASN A 30 8.67 -4.03 22.59
CA ASN A 30 7.59 -4.44 23.47
C ASN A 30 7.29 -5.96 23.44
N ASN A 31 8.23 -6.79 22.96
CA ASN A 31 8.07 -8.25 22.85
C ASN A 31 6.76 -8.68 22.17
N TYR A 32 6.35 -7.94 21.12
CA TYR A 32 5.15 -8.22 20.32
C TYR A 32 3.83 -8.22 21.13
N LYS A 33 3.76 -7.47 22.24
CA LYS A 33 2.50 -7.24 22.93
C LYS A 33 1.53 -6.48 22.04
N ILE A 34 0.26 -6.90 22.09
CA ILE A 34 -0.76 -6.50 21.11
C ILE A 34 -1.28 -5.07 21.35
N TRP A 35 -1.31 -4.63 22.61
CA TRP A 35 -1.91 -3.36 23.03
C TRP A 35 -0.93 -2.16 23.06
N GLU A 36 0.39 -2.40 23.08
CA GLU A 36 1.38 -1.34 23.29
C GLU A 36 1.77 -0.58 22.00
N CYS A 37 1.59 -1.18 20.82
CA CYS A 37 1.92 -0.58 19.52
C CYS A 37 0.68 -0.28 18.66
N GLU A 38 -0.40 0.18 19.31
CA GLU A 38 -1.70 0.33 18.66
C GLU A 38 -1.70 1.45 17.62
N HIS A 39 -1.05 2.57 17.92
CA HIS A 39 -1.06 3.78 17.10
C HIS A 39 -0.35 3.57 15.76
N GLU A 40 0.86 3.01 15.79
CA GLU A 40 1.65 2.69 14.61
C GLU A 40 0.96 1.62 13.76
N ARG A 41 0.30 0.66 14.40
CA ARG A 41 -0.47 -0.38 13.71
C ARG A 41 -1.65 0.22 12.96
N HIS A 42 -2.47 1.04 13.61
CA HIS A 42 -3.63 1.68 12.97
C HIS A 42 -3.22 2.60 11.83
N THR A 43 -2.12 3.33 12.00
CA THR A 43 -1.59 4.21 10.95
C THR A 43 -1.14 3.41 9.73
N TYR A 44 -0.46 2.28 9.96
CA TYR A 44 -0.06 1.37 8.90
C TYR A 44 -1.27 0.75 8.19
N GLU A 45 -2.24 0.22 8.93
CA GLU A 45 -3.46 -0.40 8.38
C GLU A 45 -4.31 0.60 7.57
N LYS A 46 -4.44 1.85 8.03
CA LYS A 46 -5.13 2.90 7.28
C LYS A 46 -4.43 3.18 5.94
N CYS A 47 -3.11 3.31 5.95
CA CYS A 47 -2.34 3.49 4.73
C CYS A 47 -2.53 2.29 3.78
N GLN A 48 -2.62 1.08 4.34
CA GLN A 48 -2.89 -0.11 3.55
C GLN A 48 -4.24 -0.07 2.85
N TYR A 49 -5.26 0.29 3.60
CA TYR A 49 -6.63 0.39 3.14
C TYR A 49 -6.78 1.44 2.03
N ASP A 50 -6.19 2.63 2.23
CA ASP A 50 -6.28 3.73 1.27
C ASP A 50 -5.71 3.34 -0.11
N ASP A 51 -4.59 2.61 -0.13
CA ASP A 51 -3.99 2.11 -1.37
C ASP A 51 -4.77 0.93 -1.98
N TYR A 52 -5.33 0.04 -1.17
CA TYR A 52 -6.23 -1.01 -1.66
C TYR A 52 -7.43 -0.41 -2.39
N VAL A 53 -8.09 0.58 -1.78
CA VAL A 53 -9.24 1.29 -2.38
C VAL A 53 -8.84 1.98 -3.68
N ARG A 54 -7.66 2.60 -3.73
CA ARG A 54 -7.12 3.20 -4.96
C ARG A 54 -6.98 2.15 -6.08
N ARG A 55 -6.37 1.01 -5.79
CA ARG A 55 -6.20 -0.10 -6.75
C ARG A 55 -7.54 -0.68 -7.22
N MET A 56 -8.52 -0.78 -6.31
CA MET A 56 -9.87 -1.24 -6.66
C MET A 56 -10.57 -0.29 -7.63
N LYS A 57 -10.44 1.03 -7.44
CA LYS A 57 -10.98 2.03 -8.37
C LYS A 57 -10.31 1.95 -9.74
N GLU A 58 -8.99 1.75 -9.79
CA GLU A 58 -8.25 1.55 -11.04
C GLU A 58 -8.70 0.28 -11.77
N LEU A 59 -8.92 -0.82 -11.04
CA LEU A 59 -9.43 -2.07 -11.62
C LEU A 59 -10.86 -1.91 -12.15
N SER A 60 -11.73 -1.23 -11.40
CA SER A 60 -13.10 -0.94 -11.84
C SER A 60 -13.12 -0.15 -13.16
N LYS A 61 -12.29 0.90 -13.27
CA LYS A 61 -12.15 1.67 -14.52
C LYS A 61 -11.70 0.81 -15.70
N LYS A 62 -10.72 -0.06 -15.49
CA LYS A 62 -10.23 -0.98 -16.54
C LYS A 62 -11.31 -1.96 -17.00
N LYS A 63 -12.11 -2.50 -16.06
CA LYS A 63 -13.22 -3.39 -16.38
C LYS A 63 -14.30 -2.70 -17.21
N LEU A 64 -14.64 -1.45 -16.87
CA LEU A 64 -15.61 -0.66 -17.63
C LEU A 64 -15.11 -0.36 -19.05
N ALA A 65 -13.85 0.05 -19.21
CA ALA A 65 -13.25 0.27 -20.53
C ALA A 65 -13.24 -1.01 -21.37
N ALA A 66 -12.87 -2.15 -20.80
CA ALA A 66 -12.88 -3.43 -21.50
C ALA A 66 -14.30 -3.88 -21.94
N ALA A 67 -15.34 -3.55 -21.15
CA ALA A 67 -16.72 -3.83 -21.54
C ALA A 67 -17.18 -2.93 -22.69
N GLN A 68 -16.80 -1.64 -22.68
CA GLN A 68 -17.09 -0.69 -23.75
C GLN A 68 -16.35 -1.02 -25.06
N GLU A 69 -15.17 -1.62 -24.98
CA GLU A 69 -14.41 -2.08 -26.16
C GLU A 69 -14.98 -3.37 -26.77
N SER A 70 -15.81 -4.10 -26.03
CA SER A 70 -16.43 -5.35 -26.48
C SER A 70 -17.82 -5.18 -27.12
N GLU A 71 -18.36 -3.95 -27.10
CA GLU A 71 -19.56 -3.53 -27.83
C GLU A 71 -19.17 -2.84 -29.16
#